data_AF-A0A162WMK2-F1
#
_entry.id   AF-A0A162WMK2-F1
#
_cell.length_a   1.000
_cell.length_b   1.000
_cell.length_c   1.000
_cell.angle_alpha   90.00
_cell.angle_beta   90.00
_cell.angle_gamma   90.00
#
_symmetry.space_group_name_H-M   'P 1'
#
loop_
_entity.id
_entity.type
_entity.pdbx_description
1 polymer ?
#
loop_
_entity_poly.entity_id
_entity_poly.type
_entity_poly.pdbx_seq_one_letter_code
_entity_poly.pdbx_strand_id
1 'polypeptide(L)'
;MGKLLEHAEAVTWKKIQVSVVKRADLERKLRRLAQDDFMGRLWTEFKLAYVRDMEDEVVLRPVGNQLYLDVKPMGVRQYMETHWLGV
;
A
#
# COMPACT_ATOMS: atom_id res chain seq x y z
N MET A 1 -3.85 -2.43 -7.51
CA MET A 1 -2.67 -1.56 -7.19
C MET A 1 -2.40 -0.39 -8.17
N GLY A 2 -2.98 -0.31 -9.37
CA GLY A 2 -2.69 0.77 -10.34
C GLY A 2 -3.11 2.19 -9.91
N LYS A 3 -4.28 2.34 -9.28
CA LYS A 3 -4.82 3.66 -8.88
C LYS A 3 -3.95 4.43 -7.87
N LEU A 4 -3.23 3.72 -7.00
CA LEU A 4 -2.33 4.35 -6.02
C LEU A 4 -1.10 4.96 -6.71
N LEU A 5 -0.53 4.22 -7.68
CA LEU A 5 0.59 4.69 -8.48
C LEU A 5 0.18 5.90 -9.32
N GLU A 6 -0.97 5.85 -9.96
CA GLU A 6 -1.52 6.98 -10.73
C GLU A 6 -1.65 8.25 -9.88
N HIS A 7 -2.17 8.13 -8.65
CA HIS A 7 -2.24 9.26 -7.73
C HIS A 7 -0.84 9.78 -7.34
N ALA A 8 0.09 8.88 -7.04
CA ALA A 8 1.46 9.26 -6.69
C ALA A 8 2.17 10.00 -7.83
N GLU A 9 2.08 9.52 -9.07
CA GLU A 9 2.68 10.16 -10.24
C GLU A 9 2.01 11.51 -10.55
N ALA A 10 0.69 11.60 -10.41
CA ALA A 10 -0.05 12.84 -10.63
C ALA A 10 0.30 13.93 -9.59
N VAL A 11 0.52 13.55 -8.33
CA VAL A 11 0.89 14.50 -7.27
C VAL A 11 2.35 14.93 -7.39
N THR A 12 3.25 13.99 -7.68
CA THR A 12 4.71 14.27 -7.70
C THR A 12 5.22 14.80 -9.04
N TRP A 13 4.39 14.76 -10.09
CA TRP A 13 4.76 15.08 -11.48
C TRP A 13 5.94 14.26 -12.02
N LYS A 14 6.19 13.08 -11.42
CA LYS A 14 7.29 12.19 -11.76
C LYS A 14 6.74 10.83 -12.17
N LYS A 15 7.41 10.20 -13.15
CA LYS A 15 7.20 8.78 -13.45
C LYS A 15 7.97 7.94 -12.45
N ILE A 16 7.27 7.02 -11.80
CA ILE A 16 7.86 6.14 -10.80
C ILE A 16 8.22 4.84 -11.49
N GLN A 17 9.49 4.46 -11.42
CA GLN A 17 9.92 3.18 -11.94
C GLN A 17 9.36 2.05 -11.06
N VAL A 18 8.57 1.17 -11.66
CA VAL A 18 7.98 0.02 -10.97
C VAL A 18 8.64 -1.27 -11.44
N SER A 19 9.00 -2.13 -10.50
CA SER A 19 9.42 -3.51 -10.77
C SER A 19 8.34 -4.49 -10.33
N VAL A 20 8.11 -5.52 -11.14
CA VAL A 20 7.22 -6.61 -10.79
C VAL A 20 7.92 -7.50 -9.78
N VAL A 21 7.29 -7.73 -8.63
CA VAL A 21 7.80 -8.64 -7.60
C VAL A 21 6.93 -9.89 -7.59
N LYS A 22 7.55 -11.06 -7.74
CA LYS A 22 6.82 -12.33 -7.69
C LYS A 22 6.73 -12.85 -6.26
N ARG A 23 5.70 -13.67 -5.99
CA ARG A 23 5.52 -14.37 -4.72
C ARG A 23 6.79 -15.08 -4.25
N ALA A 24 7.43 -15.84 -5.15
CA ALA A 24 8.64 -16.60 -4.85
C ALA A 24 9.80 -15.69 -4.39
N ASP A 25 9.88 -14.47 -4.91
CA ASP A 25 10.91 -13.49 -4.51
C ASP A 25 10.64 -12.96 -3.11
N LEU A 26 9.36 -12.70 -2.77
CA LEU A 26 8.95 -12.27 -1.43
C LEU A 26 9.16 -13.37 -0.39
N GLU A 27 8.83 -14.62 -0.69
CA GLU A 27 9.08 -15.76 0.21
C GLU A 27 10.58 -15.96 0.44
N ARG A 28 11.39 -15.78 -0.61
CA ARG A 28 12.86 -15.81 -0.48
C ARG A 28 13.36 -14.64 0.35
N LYS A 29 12.80 -13.44 0.19
CA LYS A 29 13.14 -12.27 0.99
C LYS A 29 12.82 -12.51 2.46
N LEU A 30 11.62 -13.01 2.78
CA LEU A 30 11.18 -13.28 4.15
C LEU A 30 12.15 -14.19 4.90
N ARG A 31 12.64 -15.25 4.25
CA ARG A 31 13.64 -16.17 4.81
C ARG A 31 15.02 -15.56 5.08
N ARG A 32 15.33 -14.43 4.45
CA ARG A 32 16.64 -13.76 4.53
C ARG A 32 16.63 -12.50 5.39
N LEU A 33 15.47 -12.07 5.86
CA LEU A 33 15.36 -10.90 6.73
C LEU A 33 16.00 -11.20 8.08
N ALA A 34 16.70 -10.20 8.60
CA ALA A 34 17.21 -10.25 9.96
C ALA A 34 16.04 -10.29 10.95
N GLN A 35 16.22 -10.97 12.08
CA GLN A 35 15.14 -11.20 13.05
C GLN A 35 14.65 -9.91 13.72
N ASP A 36 15.49 -8.89 13.76
CA ASP A 36 15.23 -7.54 14.26
C ASP A 36 14.70 -6.56 13.20
N ASP A 37 14.68 -6.93 11.92
CA ASP A 37 14.07 -6.12 10.86
C ASP A 37 12.54 -6.30 10.82
N PHE A 38 11.90 -5.75 11.85
CA PHE A 38 10.44 -5.76 12.00
C PHE A 38 9.74 -5.15 10.79
N MET A 39 10.21 -3.98 10.32
CA MET A 39 9.59 -3.27 9.20
C MET A 39 9.73 -4.03 7.89
N GLY A 40 10.91 -4.59 7.62
CA GLY A 40 11.13 -5.44 6.45
C GLY A 40 10.24 -6.69 6.47
N ARG A 41 10.05 -7.29 7.65
CA ARG A 41 9.20 -8.48 7.82
C ARG A 41 7.73 -8.16 7.62
N LEU A 42 7.20 -7.16 8.33
CA LEU A 42 5.82 -6.71 8.22
C LEU A 42 5.46 -6.37 6.76
N TRP A 43 6.34 -5.64 6.07
CA TRP A 43 6.09 -5.25 4.69
C TRP A 43 6.13 -6.43 3.71
N THR A 44 7.01 -7.41 3.95
CA THR A 44 7.11 -8.61 3.11
C THR A 44 5.90 -9.53 3.32
N GLU A 45 5.46 -9.70 4.57
CA GLU A 45 4.23 -10.45 4.91
C GLU A 45 2.98 -9.77 4.32
N PHE A 46 2.87 -8.45 4.44
CA PHE A 46 1.81 -7.68 3.80
C PHE A 46 1.78 -7.91 2.29
N LYS A 47 2.92 -7.73 1.60
CA LYS A 47 2.99 -7.99 0.15
C LYS A 47 2.62 -9.43 -0.22
N LEU A 48 3.00 -10.42 0.59
CA LEU A 48 2.64 -11.82 0.35
C LEU A 48 1.14 -12.07 0.46
N ALA A 49 0.45 -11.39 1.40
CA ALA A 49 -0.99 -11.47 1.54
C ALA A 49 -1.73 -10.88 0.31
N TYR A 50 -1.19 -9.82 -0.28
CA TYR A 50 -1.79 -9.12 -1.42
C TYR A 50 -1.26 -9.55 -2.81
N VAL A 51 -0.31 -10.50 -2.87
CA VAL A 51 0.25 -11.01 -4.14
C VAL A 51 -0.61 -12.11 -4.79
N ARG A 52 -1.69 -12.56 -4.14
CA ARG A 52 -2.67 -13.45 -4.75
C ARG A 52 -3.76 -12.63 -5.45
N ASP A 53 -3.87 -12.80 -6.77
CA ASP A 53 -5.12 -12.54 -7.49
C ASP A 53 -6.19 -13.47 -6.89
N MET A 54 -7.12 -12.94 -6.11
CA MET A 54 -8.36 -13.64 -5.74
C MET A 54 -9.55 -12.76 -6.07
N GLU A 55 -10.55 -13.37 -6.73
CA GLU A 55 -11.86 -12.80 -7.05
C GLU A 55 -12.65 -12.39 -5.79
N ASP A 56 -12.19 -12.82 -4.61
CA ASP A 56 -12.78 -12.57 -3.29
C ASP A 56 -12.04 -11.48 -2.50
N GLU A 57 -11.73 -10.34 -3.14
CA GLU A 57 -11.34 -9.14 -2.38
C GLU A 57 -12.53 -8.70 -1.51
N VAL A 58 -12.50 -9.08 -0.24
CA VAL A 58 -13.31 -8.41 0.79
C VAL A 58 -12.74 -6.99 0.90
N VAL A 59 -13.28 -6.07 0.12
CA VAL A 59 -13.03 -4.64 0.32
C VAL A 59 -13.37 -4.39 1.78
N LEU A 60 -12.36 -4.05 2.58
CA LEU A 60 -12.57 -3.60 3.95
C LEU A 60 -13.53 -2.42 3.87
N ARG A 61 -14.82 -2.68 4.10
CA ARG A 61 -15.81 -1.63 4.20
C ARG A 61 -15.45 -0.91 5.49
N PRO A 62 -14.97 0.33 5.45
CA PRO A 62 -14.54 1.01 6.66
C PRO A 62 -15.76 1.22 7.54
N VAL A 63 -15.92 0.34 8.54
CA VAL A 63 -17.04 0.36 9.49
C VAL A 63 -17.02 1.67 10.27
N GLY A 64 -15.84 2.26 10.49
CA GLY A 64 -15.68 3.58 11.10
C GLY A 64 -16.47 4.68 10.40
N ASN A 65 -16.54 4.68 9.06
CA ASN A 65 -17.31 5.70 8.33
C ASN A 65 -18.84 5.55 8.53
N GLN A 66 -19.29 4.36 8.93
CA GLN A 66 -20.70 4.09 9.24
C GLN A 66 -21.03 4.42 10.69
N LEU A 67 -20.05 4.28 11.59
CA LEU A 67 -20.20 4.54 13.02
C LEU A 67 -20.01 6.02 13.37
N TYR A 68 -19.23 6.76 12.58
CA TYR A 68 -18.91 8.17 12.83
C TYR A 68 -19.24 9.02 11.61
N LEU A 69 -20.52 9.36 11.45
CA LEU A 69 -21.04 10.08 10.27
C LEU A 69 -20.44 11.48 10.10
N ASP A 70 -20.03 12.11 11.20
CA ASP A 70 -19.44 13.46 11.18
C ASP A 70 -17.95 13.45 10.79
N VAL A 71 -17.31 12.28 10.82
CA VAL A 71 -15.91 12.13 10.45
C VAL A 71 -15.80 11.96 8.94
N LYS A 72 -15.28 12.98 8.27
CA LYS A 72 -14.94 12.92 6.85
C LYS A 72 -13.52 12.37 6.68
N PRO A 73 -13.34 11.11 6.24
CA PRO A 73 -12.01 10.56 6.03
C PRO A 73 -11.29 11.33 4.92
N MET A 74 -9.99 11.55 5.11
CA MET A 74 -9.15 12.14 4.08
C MET A 74 -8.95 11.14 2.94
N GLY A 75 -9.14 11.60 1.70
CA GLY A 75 -8.86 10.78 0.53
C GLY A 75 -7.36 10.52 0.35
N VAL A 76 -6.99 9.37 -0.21
CA VAL A 76 -5.58 8.99 -0.41
C VAL A 76 -4.81 10.04 -1.24
N ARG A 77 -5.42 10.54 -2.32
CA ARG A 77 -4.84 11.62 -3.13
C ARG A 77 -4.68 12.92 -2.32
N GLN A 78 -5.71 13.32 -1.58
CA GLN A 78 -5.69 14.51 -0.73
C GLN A 78 -4.57 14.45 0.31
N TYR A 79 -4.35 13.28 0.91
CA TYR A 79 -3.24 13.03 1.83
C TYR A 79 -1.88 13.23 1.15
N MET A 80 -1.70 12.64 -0.05
CA MET A 80 -0.45 12.80 -0.82
C MET A 80 -0.20 14.27 -1.18
N GLU A 81 -1.22 14.99 -1.66
CA GLU A 81 -1.13 16.43 -1.98
C GLU A 81 -0.72 17.26 -0.77
N THR A 82 -1.19 16.90 0.43
CA THR A 82 -0.88 17.61 1.68
C THR A 82 0.54 17.33 2.19
N HIS A 83 1.03 16.10 2.04
CA HIS A 83 2.23 15.65 2.76
C HIS A 83 3.44 15.33 1.87
N TRP A 84 3.27 15.09 0.57
CA TRP A 84 4.38 14.70 -0.31
C TRP A 84 4.95 15.86 -1.11
N LEU A 85 4.25 17.00 -1.13
CA LEU A 85 4.75 18.26 -1.70
C LEU A 85 5.54 19.09 -0.66
N GLY A 86 5.67 18.60 0.57
CA GLY A 86 6.40 19.26 1.66
C GLY A 86 7.82 18.71 1.81
N VAL A 87 8.79 19.55 1.42
CA VAL A 87 10.27 19.43 1.43
C VAL A 87 10.90 18.80 0.19
#